data_AF-A0A2E7S427-F1
#
_entry.id   AF-A0A2E7S427-F1
#
_cell.length_a   1.000
_cell.length_b   1.000
_cell.length_c   1.000
_cell.angle_alpha   90.00
_cell.angle_beta   90.00
_cell.angle_gamma   90.00
#
_symmetry.space_group_name_H-M   'P 1'
#
loop_
_entity.id
_entity.type
_entity.pdbx_description
1 polymer ?
#
loop_
_entity_poly.entity_id
_entity_poly.type
_entity_poly.pdbx_seq_one_letter_code
_entity_poly.pdbx_strand_id
1 'polypeptide(L)'
;MTSDVLTDAARQAVMIGLEIVGPLLLVILGVGLVVGTLQAATQVQDQSVGFVVRLLAVVVSLVVLLPWMLDRLVVYSADLFERIPSMM
;
A
#
# COMPACT_ATOMS: atom_id res chain seq x y z
N MET A 1 -10.95 -28.59 7.88
CA MET A 1 -11.83 -27.78 8.76
C MET A 1 -11.02 -26.64 9.40
N THR A 2 -10.17 -26.86 10.41
CA THR A 2 -9.35 -25.76 10.99
C THR A 2 -8.28 -25.22 10.00
N SER A 3 -7.68 -26.11 9.19
CA SER A 3 -6.70 -25.72 8.17
C SER A 3 -7.29 -24.85 7.06
N ASP A 4 -8.56 -25.08 6.70
CA ASP A 4 -9.24 -24.32 5.65
C ASP A 4 -9.55 -22.90 6.15
N VAL A 5 -9.98 -22.77 7.39
CA VAL A 5 -10.25 -21.48 8.05
C VAL A 5 -8.99 -20.63 8.18
N LEU A 6 -7.86 -21.23 8.61
CA LEU A 6 -6.57 -20.54 8.66
C LEU A 6 -6.10 -20.11 7.26
N THR A 7 -6.30 -20.96 6.25
CA THR A 7 -5.92 -20.64 4.87
C THR A 7 -6.77 -19.50 4.31
N ASP A 8 -8.08 -19.50 4.59
CA ASP A 8 -8.98 -18.42 4.17
C ASP A 8 -8.66 -17.10 4.88
N ALA A 9 -8.40 -17.13 6.18
CA ALA A 9 -7.99 -15.94 6.93
C ALA A 9 -6.68 -15.34 6.37
N ALA A 10 -5.70 -16.19 6.06
CA ALA A 10 -4.44 -15.77 5.44
C ALA A 10 -4.66 -15.20 4.04
N ARG A 11 -5.51 -15.83 3.22
CA ARG A 11 -5.87 -15.33 1.89
C ARG A 11 -6.51 -13.94 1.96
N GLN A 12 -7.42 -13.76 2.90
CA GLN A 12 -8.14 -12.49 3.10
C GLN A 12 -7.18 -11.38 3.56
N ALA A 13 -6.25 -11.70 4.47
CA ALA A 13 -5.17 -10.78 4.88
C ALA A 13 -4.33 -10.31 3.68
N VAL A 14 -3.94 -11.23 2.81
CA VAL A 14 -3.15 -10.93 1.61
C VAL A 14 -3.96 -10.07 0.62
N MET A 15 -5.24 -10.37 0.43
CA MET A 15 -6.11 -9.58 -0.46
C MET A 15 -6.26 -8.14 0.02
N ILE A 16 -6.46 -7.93 1.33
CA ILE A 16 -6.55 -6.58 1.92
C ILE A 16 -5.20 -5.86 1.87
N GLY A 17 -4.10 -6.57 2.14
CA GLY A 17 -2.76 -6.03 1.98
C GLY A 17 -2.50 -5.55 0.54
N LEU A 18 -2.92 -6.34 -0.45
CA LEU A 18 -2.82 -5.96 -1.86
C LEU A 18 -3.70 -4.77 -2.20
N GLU A 19 -4.91 -4.70 -1.66
CA GLU A 19 -5.81 -3.55 -1.85
C GLU A 19 -5.19 -2.27 -1.28
N ILE A 20 -4.65 -2.32 -0.07
CA ILE A 20 -4.01 -1.21 0.63
C ILE A 20 -2.74 -0.73 -0.12
N VAL A 21 -1.91 -1.67 -0.58
CA VAL A 21 -0.62 -1.36 -1.21
C VAL A 21 -0.78 -0.97 -2.69
N GLY A 22 -1.83 -1.46 -3.37
CA GLY A 22 -2.13 -1.18 -4.78
C GLY A 22 -2.08 0.31 -5.18
N PRO A 23 -2.88 1.20 -4.55
CA PRO A 23 -2.87 2.62 -4.90
C PRO A 23 -1.52 3.29 -4.59
N LEU A 24 -0.83 2.87 -3.51
CA LEU A 24 0.48 3.40 -3.18
C LEU A 24 1.53 3.05 -4.26
N LEU A 25 1.51 1.81 -4.76
CA LEU A 25 2.39 1.37 -5.85
C LEU A 25 2.13 2.13 -7.14
N LEU A 26 0.87 2.39 -7.49
CA LEU A 26 0.52 3.18 -8.68
C LEU A 26 1.09 4.59 -8.60
N VAL A 27 1.01 5.23 -7.43
CA VAL A 27 1.60 6.55 -7.22
C VAL A 27 3.13 6.51 -7.34
N ILE A 28 3.78 5.54 -6.70
CA ILE A 28 5.24 5.37 -6.78
C ILE A 28 5.69 5.18 -8.22
N LEU A 29 4.98 4.35 -8.98
CA LEU A 29 5.29 4.06 -10.38
C LEU A 29 5.11 5.31 -11.25
N GLY A 30 3.97 6.00 -11.11
CA GLY A 30 3.67 7.20 -11.89
C GLY A 30 4.66 8.33 -11.62
N VAL A 31 4.95 8.60 -10.34
CA VAL A 31 5.93 9.63 -9.95
C VAL A 31 7.33 9.22 -10.39
N GLY A 32 7.70 7.95 -10.21
CA GLY A 32 9.00 7.43 -10.64
C GLY A 32 9.25 7.64 -12.13
N LEU A 33 8.22 7.41 -12.95
CA LEU A 33 8.23 7.63 -14.39
C LEU A 33 8.33 9.11 -14.76
N VAL A 34 7.47 9.96 -14.19
CA VAL A 34 7.47 11.41 -14.46
C VAL A 34 8.81 12.04 -14.05
N VAL A 35 9.29 11.73 -12.85
CA VAL A 35 10.55 12.26 -12.33
C VAL A 35 11.74 11.72 -13.11
N GLY A 36 11.71 10.45 -13.52
CA GLY A 36 12.77 9.85 -14.34
C GLY A 36 12.85 10.44 -15.75
N THR A 37 11.70 10.67 -16.39
CA THR A 37 11.63 11.30 -17.72
C THR A 37 12.09 12.75 -17.68
N LEU A 38 11.74 13.51 -16.64
CA LEU A 38 12.22 14.88 -16.44
C LEU A 38 13.73 14.93 -16.19
N GLN A 39 14.27 14.04 -15.36
CA GLN A 39 15.72 13.95 -15.14
C GLN A 39 16.48 13.64 -16.43
N ALA A 40 15.97 12.69 -17.22
CA ALA A 40 16.55 12.34 -18.51
C ALA A 40 16.48 13.50 -19.52
N ALA A 41 15.35 14.20 -19.61
CA ALA A 41 15.15 15.31 -20.54
C ALA A 41 16.01 16.54 -20.19
N THR A 42 16.20 16.82 -18.90
CA THR A 42 16.96 18.00 -18.42
C THR A 42 18.45 17.71 -18.23
N GLN A 43 18.90 16.47 -18.48
CA GLN A 43 20.27 16.00 -18.22
C GLN A 43 20.75 16.16 -16.77
N VAL A 44 19.82 16.33 -15.81
CA VAL A 44 20.14 16.41 -14.39
C VAL A 44 20.30 14.98 -13.87
N GLN A 45 21.56 14.56 -13.68
CA GLN A 45 21.92 13.24 -13.12
C GLN A 45 22.19 13.27 -11.60
N ASP A 46 21.74 14.32 -10.90
CA ASP A 46 21.84 14.37 -9.44
C ASP A 46 20.81 13.41 -8.82
N GLN A 47 21.31 12.28 -8.33
CA GLN A 47 20.50 11.23 -7.70
C GLN A 47 19.71 11.76 -6.49
N SER A 48 20.20 12.81 -5.82
CA SER A 48 19.58 13.40 -4.63
C SER A 48 18.24 14.05 -4.96
N VAL A 49 18.16 14.77 -6.09
CA VAL A 49 16.93 15.44 -6.54
C VAL A 49 15.84 14.41 -6.82
N GLY A 50 16.19 13.34 -7.55
CA GLY A 50 15.27 12.24 -7.83
C GLY A 50 14.76 11.54 -6.58
N PHE A 51 15.64 11.34 -5.59
CA PHE A 51 15.29 10.75 -4.31
C PHE A 51 14.32 11.63 -3.52
N VAL A 52 14.63 12.92 -3.35
CA VAL A 52 13.80 13.85 -2.56
C VAL A 52 12.40 13.99 -3.16
N VAL A 53 12.28 14.15 -4.49
CA VAL A 53 10.97 14.30 -5.13
C VAL A 53 10.13 13.03 -4.99
N ARG A 54 10.72 11.84 -5.16
CA ARG A 54 10.01 10.56 -4.95
C ARG A 54 9.59 10.39 -3.49
N LEU A 55 10.46 10.73 -2.55
CA LEU A 55 10.17 10.65 -1.12
C LEU A 55 8.98 11.54 -0.74
N LEU A 56 8.98 12.80 -1.20
CA LEU A 56 7.87 13.73 -0.97
C LEU A 56 6.56 13.18 -1.53
N ALA A 57 6.58 12.62 -2.73
CA ALA A 57 5.37 12.05 -3.33
C ALA A 57 4.84 10.83 -2.56
N VAL A 58 5.72 9.97 -2.04
CA VAL A 58 5.34 8.85 -1.17
C VAL A 58 4.75 9.35 0.15
N VAL A 59 5.35 10.36 0.77
CA VAL A 59 4.84 10.92 2.02
C VAL A 59 3.46 11.55 1.80
N VAL A 60 3.29 12.34 0.74
CA VAL A 60 2.00 12.95 0.41
C VAL A 60 0.94 11.89 0.12
N SER A 61 1.27 10.87 -0.69
CA SER A 61 0.32 9.82 -1.01
C SER A 61 -0.04 9.00 0.21
N LEU A 62 0.92 8.70 1.09
CA LEU A 62 0.67 8.02 2.35
C LEU A 62 -0.30 8.83 3.21
N VAL A 63 -0.07 10.13 3.40
CA VAL A 63 -0.96 11.00 4.21
C VAL A 63 -2.37 11.05 3.65
N VAL A 64 -2.52 11.14 2.33
CA VAL A 64 -3.83 11.19 1.66
C VAL A 64 -4.56 9.84 1.73
N LEU A 65 -3.83 8.73 1.56
CA LEU A 65 -4.39 7.38 1.59
C LEU A 65 -4.56 6.85 3.02
N LEU A 66 -3.90 7.45 4.02
CA LEU A 66 -3.85 6.97 5.40
C LEU A 66 -5.24 6.71 6.01
N PRO A 67 -6.23 7.62 5.91
CA PRO A 67 -7.54 7.39 6.52
C PRO A 67 -8.24 6.16 5.92
N TRP A 68 -8.13 6.00 4.61
CA TRP A 68 -8.72 4.87 3.89
C TRP A 68 -8.01 3.55 4.20
N MET A 69 -6.67 3.55 4.28
CA MET A 69 -5.89 2.36 4.66
C MET A 69 -6.25 1.91 6.08
N LEU A 70 -6.40 2.86 7.01
CA LEU A 70 -6.79 2.56 8.39
C LEU A 70 -8.21 2.01 8.48
N ASP A 71 -9.16 2.59 7.74
CA ASP A 71 -10.54 2.08 7.67
C ASP A 71 -10.58 0.60 7.24
N ARG A 72 -9.85 0.25 6.17
CA ARG A 72 -9.73 -1.14 5.70
C ARG A 72 -9.12 -2.07 6.75
N LEU A 73 -8.08 -1.64 7.47
CA LEU A 73 -7.44 -2.43 8.53
C LEU A 73 -8.37 -2.64 9.73
N VAL A 74 -9.11 -1.60 10.13
CA VAL A 74 -10.06 -1.68 11.24
C VAL A 74 -11.20 -2.61 10.90
N VAL A 75 -11.80 -2.49 9.70
CA VAL A 75 -12.87 -3.37 9.23
C VAL A 75 -12.41 -4.82 9.20
N TYR A 76 -11.22 -5.10 8.67
CA TYR A 76 -10.68 -6.45 8.65
C TYR A 76 -10.42 -7.00 10.04
N SER A 77 -9.85 -6.19 10.93
CA SER A 77 -9.57 -6.61 12.31
C SER A 77 -10.87 -6.94 13.03
N ALA A 78 -11.92 -6.12 12.87
CA ALA A 78 -13.23 -6.36 13.46
C ALA A 78 -13.87 -7.67 12.95
N ASP A 79 -13.89 -7.90 11.63
CA ASP A 79 -14.38 -9.16 11.04
C ASP A 79 -13.60 -10.38 11.56
N LEU A 80 -12.28 -10.23 11.70
CA LEU A 80 -11.44 -11.29 12.24
C LEU A 80 -11.77 -11.60 13.71
N PHE A 81 -11.97 -10.57 14.54
CA PHE A 81 -12.36 -10.75 15.94
C PHE A 81 -13.76 -11.34 16.09
N GLU A 82 -14.72 -10.99 15.24
CA GLU A 82 -16.05 -11.61 15.22
C GLU A 82 -16.03 -13.08 14.79
N ARG A 83 -15.09 -13.44 13.91
CA ARG A 83 -14.90 -14.81 13.44
C ARG A 83 -14.22 -15.70 14.49
N ILE A 84 -13.34 -15.18 15.34
CA ILE A 84 -12.60 -15.98 16.35
C ILE A 84 -13.53 -16.84 17.25
N PRO A 85 -14.61 -16.31 17.84
CA PRO A 85 -15.57 -17.11 18.63
C PRO A 85 -16.23 -18.25 17.85
N SER A 86 -16.39 -18.10 16.52
CA SER A 86 -16.92 -19.15 15.65
C SER A 86 -15.88 -20.21 15.25
N MET A 87 -14.60 -19.97 15.56
CA MET A 87 -13.49 -20.89 15.30
C MET A 87 -13.10 -21.75 16.52
N MET A 88 -13.54 -21.38 17.73
CA MET A 88 -13.38 -22.16 18.97
C MET A 88 -14.50 -23.19 19.12
#